data_AF-A0A418B0M2-F1
#
_entry.id   AF-A0A418B0M2-F1
#
_cell.length_a   1.000
_cell.length_b   1.000
_cell.length_c   1.000
_cell.angle_alpha   90.00
_cell.angle_beta   90.00
_cell.angle_gamma   90.00
#
_symmetry.space_group_name_H-M   'P 1'
#
loop_
_entity.id
_entity.type
_entity.pdbx_description
1 polymer ?
#
loop_
_entity_poly.entity_id
_entity_poly.type
_entity_poly.pdbx_seq_one_letter_code
_entity_poly.pdbx_strand_id
1 'polypeptide(L)'
;LGKVAVAGFGLGFVMALHICLFVWACWWTDDWVYRHAVIQWSLYVVCLAFFHFSEFISTAAFKPGFVSYESFLLNHSDAYHLALAAGCVEFWLESYFFPERKYLHQVATIGLFLIVMGASFRVGAMWTAKSNFSHRIEVAKRKEHTLVTHGVYKYIRHPSYFGWFYWSIGSQVFLCNPVCTVAYTAASWSFFKDRIP
;
A
#
# COMPACT_ATOMS: atom_id res chain seq x y z
N LEU A 1 17.92 16.29 1.94
CA LEU A 1 17.60 15.79 3.31
C LEU A 1 16.28 16.36 3.86
N GLY A 2 16.03 17.68 3.80
CA GLY A 2 14.80 18.29 4.35
C GLY A 2 13.48 17.63 3.90
N LYS A 3 13.26 17.43 2.59
CA LYS A 3 12.04 16.76 2.08
C LYS A 3 11.86 15.32 2.59
N VAL A 4 12.96 14.57 2.73
CA VAL A 4 12.94 13.19 3.25
C VAL A 4 12.58 13.19 4.73
N ALA A 5 13.15 14.10 5.53
CA ALA A 5 12.84 14.23 6.94
C ALA A 5 11.36 14.62 7.15
N VAL A 6 10.84 15.58 6.38
CA VAL A 6 9.43 16.00 6.44
C VAL A 6 8.50 14.85 6.06
N ALA A 7 8.80 14.12 4.99
CA ALA A 7 7.98 12.97 4.57
C ALA A 7 8.00 11.83 5.61
N GLY A 8 9.18 11.50 6.13
CA GLY A 8 9.34 10.47 7.15
C GLY A 8 8.64 10.84 8.46
N PHE A 9 8.80 12.08 8.93
CA PHE A 9 8.09 12.59 10.11
C PHE A 9 6.57 12.60 9.88
N GLY A 10 6.12 13.11 8.73
CA GLY A 10 4.70 13.16 8.39
C GLY A 10 4.06 11.77 8.35
N LEU A 11 4.68 10.80 7.70
CA LEU A 11 4.21 9.41 7.69
C LEU A 11 4.19 8.80 9.10
N GLY A 12 5.23 9.03 9.90
CA GLY A 12 5.29 8.57 11.28
C GLY A 12 4.20 9.18 12.15
N PHE A 13 3.96 10.48 12.03
CA PHE A 13 2.90 11.19 12.73
C PHE A 13 1.51 10.68 12.32
N VAL A 14 1.25 10.55 11.02
CA VAL A 14 -0.02 10.00 10.50
C VAL A 14 -0.25 8.59 11.02
N MET A 15 0.77 7.74 11.00
CA MET A 15 0.68 6.37 11.51
C MET A 15 0.39 6.35 13.01
N ALA A 16 1.11 7.14 13.82
CA ALA A 16 0.89 7.23 15.26
C ALA A 16 -0.52 7.74 15.61
N LEU A 17 -0.99 8.78 14.93
CA LEU A 17 -2.33 9.32 15.10
C LEU A 17 -3.40 8.24 14.85
N HIS A 18 -3.28 7.47 13.77
CA HIS A 18 -4.25 6.44 13.45
C HIS A 18 -4.13 5.21 14.37
N ILE A 19 -2.95 4.89 14.90
CA ILE A 19 -2.82 3.90 15.99
C ILE A 19 -3.59 4.38 17.23
N CYS A 20 -3.43 5.64 17.62
CA CYS A 20 -4.17 6.22 18.75
C CYS A 20 -5.68 6.21 18.50
N LEU A 21 -6.14 6.55 17.29
CA LEU A 21 -7.57 6.50 16.92
C LEU A 21 -8.12 5.06 16.92
N PHE A 22 -7.34 4.10 16.42
CA PHE A 22 -7.71 2.68 16.48
C PHE A 22 -7.89 2.21 17.92
N VAL A 23 -6.92 2.50 18.79
CA VAL A 23 -6.99 2.17 20.22
C VAL A 23 -8.19 2.88 20.86
N TRP A 24 -8.31 4.19 20.67
CA TRP A 24 -9.45 4.94 21.21
C TRP A 24 -10.80 4.34 20.78
N ALA A 25 -10.98 4.03 19.49
CA ALA A 25 -12.22 3.47 18.99
C ALA A 25 -12.50 2.05 19.54
N CYS A 26 -11.46 1.22 19.68
CA CYS A 26 -11.60 -0.13 20.22
C CYS A 26 -12.09 -0.17 21.67
N TRP A 27 -11.67 0.79 22.51
CA TRP A 27 -11.86 0.74 23.97
C TRP A 27 -12.82 1.79 24.55
N TRP A 28 -13.11 2.88 23.82
CA TRP A 28 -13.88 4.02 24.36
C TRP A 28 -15.11 4.43 23.54
N THR A 29 -15.52 3.65 22.53
CA THR A 29 -16.60 4.05 21.62
C THR A 29 -17.67 3.00 21.37
N ASP A 30 -17.90 2.08 22.31
CA ASP A 30 -18.73 0.88 22.11
C ASP A 30 -20.13 1.16 21.54
N ASP A 31 -20.80 2.22 22.01
CA ASP A 31 -22.14 2.60 21.55
C ASP A 31 -22.16 3.54 20.32
N TRP A 32 -20.99 3.88 19.76
CA TRP A 32 -20.90 4.84 18.67
C TRP A 32 -21.09 4.18 17.30
N VAL A 33 -22.09 4.65 16.55
CA VAL A 33 -22.45 4.09 15.22
C VAL A 33 -21.29 4.07 14.22
N TYR A 34 -20.32 4.97 14.33
CA TYR A 34 -19.16 5.04 13.43
C TYR A 34 -17.90 4.36 13.99
N ARG A 35 -17.98 3.64 15.12
CA ARG A 35 -16.87 2.90 15.72
C ARG A 35 -16.14 2.02 14.71
N HIS A 36 -16.89 1.18 13.99
CA HIS A 36 -16.32 0.29 12.98
C HIS A 36 -15.65 1.04 11.82
N ALA A 37 -16.21 2.19 11.43
CA ALA A 37 -15.61 3.09 10.43
C ALA A 37 -14.21 3.50 10.85
N VAL A 38 -14.10 4.02 12.07
CA VAL A 38 -12.85 4.57 12.59
C VAL A 38 -11.82 3.47 12.81
N ILE A 39 -12.20 2.31 13.31
CA ILE A 39 -11.30 1.15 13.48
C ILE A 39 -10.73 0.74 12.12
N GLN A 40 -11.59 0.50 11.13
CA GLN A 40 -11.20 0.01 9.81
C GLN A 40 -10.38 1.05 9.04
N TRP A 41 -10.83 2.31 9.04
CA TRP A 41 -10.09 3.41 8.44
C TRP A 41 -8.71 3.59 9.06
N SER A 42 -8.63 3.55 10.39
CA SER A 42 -7.37 3.71 11.10
C SER A 42 -6.38 2.61 10.74
N LEU A 43 -6.84 1.36 10.70
CA LEU A 43 -5.99 0.25 10.29
C LEU A 43 -5.55 0.37 8.82
N TYR A 44 -6.45 0.79 7.93
CA TYR A 44 -6.11 1.05 6.52
C TYR A 44 -5.00 2.11 6.39
N VAL A 45 -5.14 3.25 7.08
CA VAL A 45 -4.15 4.33 7.02
C VAL A 45 -2.81 3.89 7.61
N VAL A 46 -2.81 3.09 8.68
CA VAL A 46 -1.59 2.49 9.22
C VAL A 46 -0.92 1.58 8.18
N CYS A 47 -1.68 0.71 7.50
CA CYS A 47 -1.16 -0.14 6.43
C CYS A 47 -0.62 0.68 5.24
N LEU A 48 -1.29 1.76 4.84
CA LEU A 48 -0.85 2.68 3.79
C LEU A 48 0.44 3.41 4.17
N ALA A 49 0.51 3.94 5.39
CA ALA A 49 1.71 4.60 5.89
C ALA A 49 2.89 3.62 5.97
N PHE A 50 2.65 2.40 6.47
CA PHE A 50 3.65 1.34 6.51
C PHE A 50 4.13 0.95 5.11
N PHE A 51 3.23 0.83 4.13
CA PHE A 51 3.61 0.54 2.74
C PHE A 51 4.62 1.58 2.21
N HIS A 52 4.27 2.87 2.27
CA HIS A 52 5.15 3.95 1.81
C HIS A 52 6.47 4.03 2.59
N PHE A 53 6.42 3.81 3.89
CA PHE A 53 7.62 3.78 4.73
C PHE A 53 8.52 2.60 4.37
N SER A 54 7.96 1.41 4.15
CA SER A 54 8.70 0.19 3.79
C SER A 54 9.40 0.31 2.43
N GLU A 55 8.79 1.01 1.47
CA GLU A 55 9.41 1.32 0.17
C GLU A 55 10.66 2.18 0.36
N PHE A 56 10.56 3.23 1.17
CA PHE A 56 11.69 4.11 1.46
C PHE A 56 12.80 3.36 2.20
N ILE A 57 12.47 2.64 3.27
CA ILE A 57 13.48 1.90 4.07
C ILE A 57 14.19 0.84 3.23
N SER A 58 13.45 0.08 2.42
CA SER A 58 14.06 -0.92 1.54
C SER A 58 14.99 -0.27 0.52
N THR A 59 14.62 0.90 -0.01
CA THR A 59 15.50 1.65 -0.93
C THR A 59 16.74 2.21 -0.21
N ALA A 60 16.56 2.77 0.99
CA ALA A 60 17.66 3.30 1.79
C ALA A 60 18.68 2.20 2.14
N ALA A 61 18.20 1.00 2.48
CA ALA A 61 19.04 -0.13 2.87
C ALA A 61 19.88 -0.68 1.70
N PHE A 62 19.32 -0.77 0.50
CA PHE A 62 19.98 -1.46 -0.62
C PHE A 62 20.47 -0.53 -1.74
N LYS A 63 20.03 0.74 -1.76
CA LYS A 63 20.38 1.74 -2.77
C LYS A 63 20.61 3.14 -2.16
N PRO A 64 21.51 3.29 -1.16
CA PRO A 64 21.71 4.56 -0.46
C PRO A 64 22.13 5.72 -1.36
N GLY A 65 22.81 5.46 -2.48
CA GLY A 65 23.19 6.50 -3.45
C GLY A 65 22.03 7.07 -4.29
N PHE A 66 20.87 6.41 -4.31
CA PHE A 66 19.71 6.78 -5.13
C PHE A 66 18.45 7.11 -4.30
N VAL A 67 18.50 6.88 -2.99
CA VAL A 67 17.36 7.12 -2.12
C VAL A 67 17.02 8.62 -2.06
N SER A 68 15.75 8.94 -2.23
CA SER A 68 15.26 10.32 -2.21
C SER A 68 13.83 10.38 -1.70
N TYR A 69 13.22 11.57 -1.71
CA TYR A 69 11.80 11.73 -1.39
C TYR A 69 10.91 10.84 -2.26
N GLU A 70 11.25 10.66 -3.54
CA GLU A 70 10.50 9.80 -4.47
C GLU A 70 10.48 8.33 -4.05
N SER A 71 11.43 7.89 -3.23
CA SER A 71 11.51 6.52 -2.74
C SER A 71 10.39 6.16 -1.74
N PHE A 72 9.68 7.15 -1.18
CA PHE A 72 8.45 6.89 -0.43
C PHE A 72 7.27 6.53 -1.34
N LEU A 73 7.35 6.81 -2.65
CA LEU A 73 6.26 6.65 -3.62
C LEU A 73 4.96 7.39 -3.25
N LEU A 74 5.05 8.50 -2.53
CA LEU A 74 3.87 9.30 -2.17
C LEU A 74 3.26 9.99 -3.40
N ASN A 75 4.10 10.50 -4.30
CA ASN A 75 3.69 11.17 -5.53
C ASN A 75 3.92 10.25 -6.73
N HIS A 76 3.08 9.21 -6.84
CA HIS A 76 3.24 8.21 -7.89
C HIS A 76 2.77 8.71 -9.27
N SER A 77 1.59 9.32 -9.30
CA SER A 77 0.94 9.92 -10.47
C SER A 77 -0.36 10.61 -10.06
N ASP A 78 -0.90 11.48 -10.91
CA ASP A 78 -2.22 12.08 -10.69
C ASP A 78 -3.32 11.00 -10.61
N ALA A 79 -3.22 9.95 -11.42
CA ALA A 79 -4.13 8.82 -11.39
C ALA A 79 -4.11 8.09 -10.03
N TYR A 80 -2.94 7.97 -9.40
CA TYR A 80 -2.82 7.40 -8.05
C TYR A 80 -3.54 8.27 -7.01
N HIS A 81 -3.34 9.58 -7.04
CA HIS A 81 -4.01 10.50 -6.11
C HIS A 81 -5.53 10.51 -6.31
N LEU A 82 -5.99 10.47 -7.55
CA LEU A 82 -7.41 10.37 -7.88
C LEU A 82 -8.02 9.05 -7.37
N ALA A 83 -7.32 7.93 -7.58
CA ALA A 83 -7.77 6.63 -7.08
C ALA A 83 -7.89 6.64 -5.55
N LEU A 84 -6.86 7.14 -4.85
CA LEU A 84 -6.86 7.26 -3.39
C LEU A 84 -8.01 8.14 -2.90
N ALA A 85 -8.22 9.30 -3.53
CA ALA A 85 -9.32 10.19 -3.19
C ALA A 85 -10.69 9.53 -3.44
N ALA A 86 -10.88 8.83 -4.56
CA ALA A 86 -12.10 8.10 -4.86
C ALA A 86 -12.39 7.02 -3.80
N GLY A 87 -11.37 6.24 -3.40
CA GLY A 87 -11.49 5.23 -2.34
C GLY A 87 -11.83 5.83 -0.98
N CYS A 88 -11.23 6.99 -0.63
CA CYS A 88 -11.60 7.74 0.58
C CYS A 88 -13.07 8.18 0.54
N VAL A 89 -13.49 8.77 -0.58
CA VAL A 89 -14.84 9.32 -0.75
C VAL A 89 -15.88 8.22 -0.71
N GLU A 90 -15.68 7.12 -1.44
CA GLU A 90 -16.58 5.95 -1.39
C GLU A 90 -16.70 5.40 0.02
N PHE A 91 -15.56 5.19 0.71
CA PHE A 91 -15.57 4.66 2.07
C PHE A 91 -16.39 5.54 3.01
N TRP A 92 -16.09 6.84 3.08
CA TRP A 92 -16.74 7.72 4.04
C TRP A 92 -18.20 8.04 3.70
N LEU A 93 -18.56 8.15 2.42
CA LEU A 93 -19.95 8.33 2.01
C LEU A 93 -20.77 7.10 2.40
N GLU A 94 -20.30 5.89 2.09
CA GLU A 94 -21.03 4.67 2.44
C GLU A 94 -21.06 4.44 3.96
N SER A 95 -19.97 4.74 4.68
CA SER A 95 -19.95 4.70 6.15
C SER A 95 -20.93 5.67 6.79
N TYR A 96 -21.16 6.84 6.18
CA TYR A 96 -22.09 7.85 6.69
C TYR A 96 -23.55 7.49 6.40
N PHE A 97 -23.88 7.14 5.16
CA PHE A 97 -25.26 6.87 4.75
C PHE A 97 -25.73 5.44 5.09
N PHE A 98 -24.81 4.47 5.13
CA PHE A 98 -25.12 3.04 5.29
C PHE A 98 -24.21 2.33 6.33
N PRO A 99 -24.06 2.86 7.56
CA PRO A 99 -23.12 2.34 8.55
C PRO A 99 -23.35 0.85 8.87
N GLU A 100 -24.59 0.38 8.92
CA GLU A 100 -24.89 -1.02 9.26
C GLU A 100 -24.52 -2.01 8.14
N ARG A 101 -24.48 -1.57 6.89
CA ARG A 101 -24.23 -2.44 5.72
C ARG A 101 -22.79 -2.39 5.23
N LYS A 102 -22.06 -1.31 5.57
CA LYS A 102 -20.69 -1.08 5.11
C LYS A 102 -19.71 -2.12 5.64
N TYR A 103 -19.89 -2.58 6.88
CA TYR A 103 -18.90 -3.41 7.58
C TYR A 103 -19.18 -4.90 7.41
N LEU A 104 -18.53 -5.50 6.42
CA LEU A 104 -18.60 -6.94 6.17
C LEU A 104 -17.33 -7.61 6.70
N HIS A 105 -17.37 -8.13 7.93
CA HIS A 105 -16.19 -8.70 8.59
C HIS A 105 -15.41 -9.71 7.75
N GLN A 106 -16.10 -10.62 7.06
CA GLN A 106 -15.47 -11.63 6.20
C GLN A 106 -14.71 -10.98 5.03
N VAL A 107 -15.31 -9.97 4.40
CA VAL A 107 -14.70 -9.23 3.28
C VAL A 107 -13.49 -8.45 3.78
N ALA A 108 -13.63 -7.76 4.92
CA ALA A 108 -12.52 -7.04 5.54
C ALA A 108 -11.36 -7.99 5.90
N THR A 109 -11.63 -9.17 6.47
CA THR A 109 -10.57 -10.15 6.78
C THR A 109 -9.83 -10.61 5.52
N ILE A 110 -10.54 -10.88 4.42
CA ILE A 110 -9.92 -11.22 3.13
C ILE A 110 -9.07 -10.06 2.62
N GLY A 111 -9.58 -8.83 2.68
CA GLY A 111 -8.84 -7.63 2.28
C GLY A 111 -7.56 -7.44 3.08
N LEU A 112 -7.62 -7.60 4.41
CA LEU A 112 -6.45 -7.50 5.28
C LEU A 112 -5.42 -8.58 4.96
N PHE A 113 -5.86 -9.82 4.70
CA PHE A 113 -4.97 -10.88 4.24
C PHE A 113 -4.26 -10.50 2.93
N LEU A 114 -4.99 -9.96 1.94
CA LEU A 114 -4.41 -9.51 0.68
C LEU A 114 -3.42 -8.35 0.87
N ILE A 115 -3.70 -7.41 1.77
CA ILE A 115 -2.76 -6.33 2.15
C ILE A 115 -1.48 -6.91 2.71
N VAL A 116 -1.57 -7.79 3.71
CA VAL A 116 -0.39 -8.38 4.38
C VAL A 116 0.42 -9.22 3.40
N MET A 117 -0.23 -10.12 2.66
CA MET A 117 0.40 -10.93 1.62
C MET A 117 1.09 -10.03 0.58
N GLY A 118 0.38 -9.04 0.06
CA GLY A 118 0.89 -8.12 -0.94
C GLY A 118 2.13 -7.35 -0.45
N ALA A 119 2.08 -6.81 0.77
CA ALA A 119 3.20 -6.13 1.40
C ALA A 119 4.41 -7.07 1.61
N SER A 120 4.17 -8.31 2.06
CA SER A 120 5.24 -9.30 2.24
C SER A 120 5.94 -9.65 0.92
N PHE A 121 5.20 -9.90 -0.16
CA PHE A 121 5.79 -10.14 -1.48
C PHE A 121 6.53 -8.91 -2.01
N ARG A 122 5.98 -7.71 -1.78
CA ARG A 122 6.59 -6.45 -2.22
C ARG A 122 7.94 -6.23 -1.56
N VAL A 123 7.97 -6.22 -0.23
CA VAL A 123 9.19 -6.02 0.56
C VAL A 123 10.16 -7.19 0.33
N GLY A 124 9.68 -8.43 0.34
CA GLY A 124 10.50 -9.62 0.09
C GLY A 124 11.19 -9.58 -1.27
N ALA A 125 10.52 -9.10 -2.32
CA ALA A 125 11.12 -8.90 -3.64
C ALA A 125 12.23 -7.85 -3.61
N MET A 126 11.99 -6.68 -3.00
CA MET A 126 13.00 -5.62 -2.87
C MET A 126 14.23 -6.09 -2.09
N TRP A 127 14.02 -6.82 -1.00
CA TRP A 127 15.09 -7.36 -0.16
C TRP A 127 15.88 -8.50 -0.82
N THR A 128 15.21 -9.31 -1.66
CA THR A 128 15.87 -10.37 -2.42
C THR A 128 16.69 -9.78 -3.58
N ALA A 129 16.13 -8.82 -4.33
CA ALA A 129 16.80 -8.24 -5.48
C ALA A 129 17.86 -7.18 -5.11
N LYS A 130 17.75 -6.55 -3.94
CA LYS A 130 18.69 -5.54 -3.41
C LYS A 130 18.96 -4.43 -4.43
N SER A 131 20.23 -4.20 -4.79
CA SER A 131 20.67 -3.19 -5.76
C SER A 131 20.16 -3.45 -7.19
N ASN A 132 19.71 -4.67 -7.50
CA ASN A 132 19.09 -5.01 -8.80
C ASN A 132 17.62 -4.55 -8.88
N PHE A 133 16.98 -4.18 -7.76
CA PHE A 133 15.63 -3.63 -7.77
C PHE A 133 15.60 -2.17 -8.22
N SER A 134 14.56 -1.76 -8.93
CA SER A 134 14.31 -0.36 -9.27
C SER A 134 12.81 -0.08 -9.40
N HIS A 135 12.38 1.08 -8.89
CA HIS A 135 11.01 1.57 -9.06
C HIS A 135 10.67 1.95 -10.50
N ARG A 136 11.70 2.31 -11.28
CA ARG A 136 11.58 2.64 -12.70
C ARG A 136 12.14 1.50 -13.54
N ILE A 137 11.47 1.20 -14.64
CA ILE A 137 11.97 0.22 -15.61
C ILE A 137 13.26 0.77 -16.21
N GLU A 138 14.31 -0.05 -16.15
CA GLU A 138 15.61 0.29 -16.68
C GLU A 138 15.75 -0.26 -18.09
N VAL A 139 15.97 0.63 -19.07
CA VAL A 139 16.13 0.25 -20.48
C VAL A 139 17.58 -0.05 -20.87
N ALA A 140 18.54 0.29 -20.00
CA ALA A 140 19.96 0.04 -20.20
C ALA A 140 20.53 -0.76 -19.02
N LYS A 141 21.31 -1.80 -19.33
CA LYS A 141 21.92 -2.67 -18.32
C LYS A 141 23.15 -2.00 -17.69
N ARG A 142 23.14 -1.83 -16.36
CA ARG A 142 24.35 -1.45 -15.58
C ARG A 142 25.33 -2.62 -15.48
N LYS A 143 26.61 -2.31 -15.26
CA LYS A 143 27.67 -3.34 -15.12
C LYS A 143 27.39 -4.28 -13.94
N GLU A 144 26.86 -3.76 -12.85
CA GLU A 144 26.59 -4.50 -11.61
C GLU A 144 25.21 -5.20 -11.62
N HIS A 145 24.39 -4.98 -12.66
CA HIS A 145 23.05 -5.56 -12.76
C HIS A 145 23.13 -7.03 -13.15
N THR A 146 22.66 -7.89 -12.24
CA THR A 146 22.65 -9.35 -12.39
C THR A 146 21.23 -9.90 -12.29
N LEU A 147 20.99 -11.04 -12.93
CA LEU A 147 19.69 -11.72 -12.88
C LEU A 147 19.48 -12.36 -11.49
N VAL A 148 18.31 -12.13 -10.90
CA VAL A 148 17.93 -12.67 -9.59
C VAL A 148 16.91 -13.78 -9.76
N THR A 149 17.27 -15.02 -9.41
CA THR A 149 16.42 -16.22 -9.56
C THR A 149 16.24 -17.02 -8.25
N HIS A 150 16.70 -16.49 -7.11
CA HIS A 150 16.59 -17.11 -5.80
C HIS A 150 15.55 -16.38 -4.93
N GLY A 151 15.26 -16.93 -3.74
CA GLY A 151 14.23 -16.37 -2.84
C GLY A 151 12.85 -16.36 -3.49
N VAL A 152 12.09 -15.27 -3.33
CA VAL A 152 10.74 -15.14 -3.92
C VAL A 152 10.75 -15.20 -5.45
N TYR A 153 11.86 -14.83 -6.09
CA TYR A 153 12.03 -14.88 -7.55
C TYR A 153 12.14 -16.30 -8.11
N LYS A 154 12.32 -17.32 -7.27
CA LYS A 154 12.25 -18.73 -7.68
C LYS A 154 10.84 -19.15 -8.11
N TYR A 155 9.81 -18.51 -7.56
CA TYR A 155 8.42 -18.89 -7.74
C TYR A 155 7.68 -17.97 -8.72
N ILE A 156 7.99 -16.67 -8.71
CA ILE A 156 7.30 -15.65 -9.52
C ILE A 156 8.34 -14.73 -10.16
N ARG A 157 8.21 -14.41 -11.46
CA ARG A 157 9.15 -13.52 -12.18
C ARG A 157 9.10 -12.06 -11.70
N HIS A 158 7.91 -11.58 -11.34
CA HIS A 158 7.66 -10.19 -10.90
C HIS A 158 7.00 -10.13 -9.51
N PRO A 159 7.64 -10.65 -8.44
CA PRO A 159 7.04 -10.76 -7.12
C PRO A 159 6.69 -9.39 -6.52
N SER A 160 7.46 -8.35 -6.87
CA SER A 160 7.17 -6.96 -6.45
C SER A 160 5.92 -6.37 -7.10
N TYR A 161 5.63 -6.74 -8.35
CA TYR A 161 4.41 -6.34 -9.05
C TYR A 161 3.20 -7.15 -8.55
N PHE A 162 3.38 -8.46 -8.36
CA PHE A 162 2.39 -9.32 -7.71
C PHE A 162 1.99 -8.75 -6.34
N GLY A 163 2.99 -8.40 -5.51
CA GLY A 163 2.75 -7.83 -4.19
C GLY A 163 1.97 -6.52 -4.25
N TRP A 164 2.38 -5.60 -5.12
CA TRP A 164 1.70 -4.31 -5.26
C TRP A 164 0.28 -4.45 -5.85
N PHE A 165 0.06 -5.34 -6.81
CA PHE A 165 -1.26 -5.62 -7.38
C PHE A 165 -2.26 -6.08 -6.31
N TYR A 166 -1.90 -7.09 -5.52
CA TYR A 166 -2.79 -7.59 -4.46
C TYR A 166 -2.90 -6.64 -3.27
N TRP A 167 -1.84 -5.89 -2.94
CA TRP A 167 -1.92 -4.86 -1.91
C TRP A 167 -2.91 -3.75 -2.30
N SER A 168 -2.86 -3.29 -3.56
CA SER A 168 -3.75 -2.28 -4.13
C SER A 168 -5.21 -2.72 -4.05
N ILE A 169 -5.53 -3.91 -4.56
CA ILE A 169 -6.90 -4.45 -4.55
C ILE A 169 -7.35 -4.76 -3.11
N GLY A 170 -6.48 -5.41 -2.34
CA GLY A 170 -6.72 -5.77 -0.95
C GLY A 170 -7.07 -4.55 -0.10
N SER A 171 -6.52 -3.38 -0.41
CA SER A 171 -6.87 -2.13 0.28
C SER A 171 -8.35 -1.74 0.13
N GLN A 172 -8.91 -1.88 -1.07
CA GLN A 172 -10.31 -1.53 -1.33
C GLN A 172 -11.26 -2.63 -0.88
N VAL A 173 -10.85 -3.90 -0.99
CA VAL A 173 -11.57 -5.04 -0.39
C VAL A 173 -11.62 -4.87 1.13
N PHE A 174 -10.50 -4.50 1.75
CA PHE A 174 -10.43 -4.26 3.19
C PHE A 174 -11.38 -3.15 3.62
N LEU A 175 -11.45 -2.05 2.86
CA LEU A 175 -12.40 -0.96 3.09
C LEU A 175 -13.85 -1.31 2.71
N CYS A 176 -14.11 -2.50 2.17
CA CYS A 176 -15.42 -2.91 1.66
C CYS A 176 -15.96 -1.90 0.64
N ASN A 177 -15.11 -1.36 -0.23
CA ASN A 177 -15.45 -0.41 -1.29
C ASN A 177 -15.76 -1.19 -2.59
N PRO A 178 -17.03 -1.49 -2.93
CA PRO A 178 -17.34 -2.30 -4.10
C PRO A 178 -16.90 -1.66 -5.42
N VAL A 179 -17.10 -0.35 -5.61
CA VAL A 179 -16.80 0.34 -6.86
C VAL A 179 -15.28 0.49 -7.02
N CYS A 180 -14.59 1.00 -6.00
CA CYS A 180 -13.14 1.13 -6.04
C CYS A 180 -12.43 -0.21 -6.09
N THR A 181 -12.98 -1.31 -5.56
CA THR A 181 -12.38 -2.64 -5.73
C THR A 181 -12.28 -3.02 -7.21
N VAL A 182 -13.35 -2.82 -7.98
CA VAL A 182 -13.36 -3.09 -9.42
C VAL A 182 -12.42 -2.13 -10.15
N ALA A 183 -12.50 -0.83 -9.85
CA ALA A 183 -11.67 0.18 -10.50
C ALA A 183 -10.17 -0.03 -10.24
N TYR A 184 -9.78 -0.30 -9.00
CA TYR A 184 -8.39 -0.58 -8.63
C TYR A 184 -7.88 -1.86 -9.30
N THR A 185 -8.72 -2.89 -9.39
CA THR A 185 -8.38 -4.14 -10.08
C THR A 185 -8.09 -3.88 -11.56
N ALA A 186 -9.00 -3.21 -12.26
CA ALA A 186 -8.85 -2.91 -13.68
C ALA A 186 -7.64 -2.00 -13.95
N ALA A 187 -7.49 -0.93 -13.18
CA ALA A 187 -6.38 0.01 -13.32
C ALA A 187 -5.02 -0.66 -13.03
N SER A 188 -4.92 -1.42 -11.93
CA SER A 188 -3.68 -2.12 -11.57
C SER A 188 -3.35 -3.19 -12.62
N TRP A 189 -4.34 -3.91 -13.12
CA TRP A 189 -4.15 -4.91 -14.18
C TRP A 189 -3.61 -4.29 -15.46
N SER A 190 -4.27 -3.23 -15.95
CA SER A 190 -3.82 -2.52 -17.16
C SER A 190 -2.38 -2.01 -17.00
N PHE A 191 -2.09 -1.37 -15.87
CA PHE A 191 -0.76 -0.82 -15.59
C PHE A 191 0.34 -1.88 -15.58
N PHE A 192 0.11 -3.04 -14.96
CA PHE A 192 1.13 -4.10 -14.92
C PHE A 192 1.22 -4.88 -16.23
N LYS A 193 0.11 -5.05 -16.95
CA LYS A 193 0.11 -5.66 -18.28
C LYS A 193 1.01 -4.88 -19.25
N ASP A 194 1.00 -3.56 -19.19
CA ASP A 194 1.83 -2.71 -20.05
C ASP A 194 3.31 -2.70 -19.64
N ARG A 195 3.61 -3.04 -18.38
CA ARG A 195 4.98 -3.04 -17.82
C ARG A 195 5.70 -4.38 -17.89
N ILE A 196 4.95 -5.48 -17.98
CA ILE A 196 5.49 -6.83 -18.04
C ILE A 196 5.51 -7.25 -19.52
N PRO A 197 6.70 -7.44 -20.14
CA PRO A 197 6.82 -7.92 -21.51
C PRO A 197 6.27 -9.35 -21.72
#